data_AF-A0A357JGK4-F1
#
_entry.id   AF-A0A357JGK4-F1
#
_cell.length_a   1.000
_cell.length_b   1.000
_cell.length_c   1.000
_cell.angle_alpha   90.00
_cell.angle_beta   90.00
_cell.angle_gamma   90.00
#
_symmetry.space_group_name_H-M   'P 1'
#
loop_
_entity.id
_entity.type
_entity.pdbx_description
1 polymer ?
#
loop_
_entity_poly.entity_id
_entity_poly.type
_entity_poly.pdbx_seq_one_letter_code
_entity_poly.pdbx_strand_id
1 'polypeptide(L)' 'VGVVNVPDERLEKLAAIANPEKVQPAIVEIVDIAGLVKGASKGEGLGNKFLANIRETDAIIHVLRCFDNDNIVHVETT' A
#
# COMPACT_ATOMS: atom_id res chain seq x y z
N VAL A 1 2.30 -4.26 8.87
CA VAL A 1 3.23 -3.39 8.13
C VAL A 1 4.19 -4.28 7.38
N GLY A 2 4.30 -4.12 6.07
CA GLY A 2 5.31 -4.76 5.23
C GLY A 2 6.43 -3.76 4.95
N VAL A 3 7.68 -4.20 4.95
CA VAL A 3 8.85 -3.36 4.64
C VAL A 3 9.45 -3.86 3.34
N VAL A 4 9.67 -2.96 2.38
CA VAL A 4 10.19 -3.32 1.04
C VAL A 4 11.36 -2.40 0.70
N ASN A 5 12.40 -2.98 0.10
CA ASN A 5 13.53 -2.21 -0.42
C ASN A 5 13.13 -1.48 -1.70
N VAL A 6 13.55 -0.23 -1.83
CA VAL A 6 13.34 0.56 -3.04
C VAL A 6 14.28 0.06 -4.14
N PRO A 7 13.75 -0.38 -5.30
CA PRO A 7 14.59 -0.71 -6.45
C PRO A 7 15.23 0.57 -7.00
N ASP A 8 16.56 0.63 -7.02
CA ASP A 8 17.32 1.80 -7.47
C ASP A 8 18.61 1.40 -8.19
N GLU A 9 18.59 1.45 -9.53
CA GLU A 9 19.73 1.14 -10.39
C GLU A 9 20.96 2.05 -10.12
N ARG A 10 20.76 3.22 -9.49
CA ARG A 10 21.87 4.12 -9.17
C ARG A 10 22.77 3.52 -8.10
N LEU A 11 22.21 2.76 -7.16
CA LEU A 11 22.98 2.08 -6.12
C LEU A 11 23.91 1.02 -6.73
N GLU A 12 23.45 0.29 -7.72
CA GLU A 12 24.26 -0.72 -8.43
C GLU A 12 25.43 -0.06 -9.18
N LYS A 13 25.16 1.04 -9.89
CA LYS A 13 26.20 1.81 -10.60
C LYS A 13 27.25 2.37 -9.65
N LEU A 14 26.83 2.90 -8.51
CA LEU A 14 27.75 3.40 -7.48
C LEU A 14 28.55 2.27 -6.83
N ALA A 15 27.91 1.12 -6.57
CA ALA A 15 28.59 -0.04 -6.01
C ALA A 15 29.70 -0.56 -6.93
N ALA A 16 29.47 -0.56 -8.25
CA ALA A 16 30.48 -0.95 -9.23
C ALA A 16 31.69 0.00 -9.30
N ILE A 17 31.50 1.29 -8.96
CA ILE A 17 32.57 2.30 -8.96
C ILE A 17 33.33 2.28 -7.63
N ALA A 18 32.60 2.20 -6.51
CA ALA A 18 33.14 2.39 -5.16
C ALA A 18 33.53 1.09 -4.45
N ASN A 19 33.07 -0.08 -4.93
CA ASN A 19 33.27 -1.40 -4.32
C ASN A 19 33.10 -1.40 -2.78
N PRO A 20 31.95 -0.95 -2.26
CA PRO A 20 31.71 -0.92 -0.83
C PRO A 20 31.58 -2.35 -0.27
N GLU A 21 31.88 -2.53 1.01
CA GLU A 21 31.65 -3.80 1.72
C GLU A 21 30.15 -4.19 1.74
N LYS A 22 29.27 -3.19 1.72
CA LYS A 22 27.82 -3.38 1.75
C LYS A 22 27.09 -2.29 0.99
N VAL A 23 26.04 -2.67 0.27
CA VAL A 23 25.06 -1.76 -0.34
C VAL A 23 23.78 -1.80 0.50
N GLN A 24 23.31 -0.63 0.94
CA GLN A 24 22.08 -0.51 1.74
C GLN A 24 21.03 0.28 0.96
N PRO A 25 19.92 -0.35 0.54
CA PRO A 25 18.84 0.35 -0.15
C PRO A 25 18.01 1.19 0.81
N ALA A 26 17.31 2.18 0.25
CA ALA A 26 16.21 2.83 0.96
C ALA A 26 15.06 1.84 1.17
N ILE A 27 14.25 2.07 2.20
CA ILE A 27 13.10 1.23 2.52
C ILE A 27 11.81 2.04 2.42
N VAL A 28 10.73 1.36 2.06
CA VAL A 28 9.36 1.87 2.14
C VAL A 28 8.54 0.92 3.01
N GLU A 29 7.78 1.50 3.94
CA GLU A 29 6.83 0.78 4.77
C GLU A 29 5.45 0.86 4.14
N ILE A 30 4.79 -0.28 4.00
CA ILE A 30 3.45 -0.41 3.44
C ILE A 30 2.54 -0.93 4.55
N VAL A 31 1.51 -0.16 4.86
CA VAL A 31 0.46 -0.55 5.81
C VAL A 31 -0.73 -1.08 5.02
N ASP A 32 -1.11 -2.32 5.27
CA ASP A 32 -2.38 -2.85 4.77
C ASP A 32 -3.52 -2.28 5.63
N ILE A 33 -4.39 -1.51 5.00
CA ILE A 33 -5.52 -0.87 5.66
C ILE A 33 -6.72 -1.78 5.49
N ALA A 34 -7.16 -2.41 6.59
CA ALA A 34 -8.35 -3.25 6.61
C ALA A 34 -9.56 -2.54 5.98
N GLY A 35 -10.10 -3.10 4.89
CA GLY A 35 -11.17 -2.46 4.12
C GLY A 35 -12.46 -2.26 4.91
N LEU A 36 -13.16 -1.15 4.63
CA LEU A 36 -14.53 -0.94 5.10
C LEU A 36 -15.52 -1.58 4.13
N VAL A 37 -16.47 -2.34 4.67
CA VAL A 37 -17.69 -2.71 3.93
C VAL A 37 -18.63 -1.49 3.83
N LYS A 38 -19.39 -1.40 2.73
CA LYS A 38 -20.41 -0.35 2.51
C LYS A 38 -21.34 -0.27 3.73
N GLY A 39 -21.36 0.87 4.42
CA GLY A 39 -22.16 1.09 5.64
C GLY A 39 -21.37 1.15 6.96
N ALA A 40 -20.09 0.77 6.97
CA ALA A 40 -19.25 0.80 8.17
C ALA A 40 -18.94 2.23 8.69
N SER A 41 -19.27 3.27 7.92
CA SER A 41 -19.15 4.69 8.30
C SER A 41 -20.33 5.23 9.13
N LYS A 42 -21.40 4.45 9.33
CA LYS A 42 -22.66 4.93 9.95
C LYS A 42 -22.80 4.72 11.47
N GLY A 43 -21.81 4.20 12.20
CA GLY A 43 -21.86 4.33 13.68
C GLY A 43 -21.15 3.30 14.56
N GLU A 44 -20.60 2.20 14.05
CA GLU A 44 -20.01 1.14 14.91
C GLU A 44 -18.50 1.29 15.18
N GLY A 45 -17.90 2.44 14.84
CA GLY A 45 -16.49 2.73 15.12
C GLY A 45 -15.47 2.06 14.18
N LEU A 46 -15.87 1.10 13.34
CA LEU A 46 -14.99 0.50 12.32
C LEU A 46 -14.56 1.54 11.26
N GLY A 47 -15.48 2.40 10.80
CA GLY A 47 -15.18 3.51 9.89
C GLY A 47 -14.11 4.47 10.42
N ASN A 48 -14.12 4.75 11.72
CA ASN A 48 -13.15 5.65 12.34
C ASN A 48 -11.76 5.03 12.43
N LYS A 49 -11.65 3.73 12.68
CA LYS A 49 -10.35 3.02 12.68
C LYS A 49 -9.69 3.02 11.30
N PHE A 50 -10.48 2.83 10.24
CA PHE A 50 -10.01 2.93 8.87
C PHE A 50 -9.47 4.33 8.55
N LEU A 51 -10.23 5.38 8.89
CA LEU A 51 -9.81 6.77 8.66
C LEU A 51 -8.60 7.16 9.52
N ALA A 52 -8.47 6.62 10.73
CA ALA A 52 -7.30 6.82 11.57
C ALA A 52 -6.05 6.22 10.92
N ASN A 53 -6.12 4.97 10.43
CA ASN A 53 -5.01 4.34 9.73
C ASN A 53 -4.57 5.14 8.49
N ILE A 54 -5.52 5.69 7.72
CA ILE A 54 -5.19 6.55 6.57
C ILE A 54 -4.48 7.84 7.02
N ARG A 55 -4.94 8.47 8.11
CA ARG A 55 -4.33 9.71 8.63
C ARG A 55 -2.91 9.52 9.16
N GLU A 56 -2.56 8.29 9.54
CA GLU A 56 -1.22 7.94 10.02
C GLU A 56 -0.25 7.59 8.88
N THR A 57 -0.70 7.60 7.62
CA THR A 57 0.15 7.31 6.45
C THR A 57 0.42 8.57 5.62
N ASP A 58 1.62 8.65 5.03
CA ASP A 58 2.03 9.79 4.20
C ASP A 58 1.49 9.73 2.76
N ALA A 59 1.12 8.53 2.29
CA ALA A 59 0.64 8.30 0.93
C ALA A 59 -0.36 7.13 0.88
N ILE A 60 -1.27 7.18 -0.11
CA ILE A 60 -2.31 6.18 -0.32
C ILE A 60 -2.05 5.43 -1.64
N ILE A 61 -2.09 4.10 -1.58
CA ILE A 61 -2.10 3.23 -2.76
C ILE A 61 -3.55 2.78 -3.01
N HIS A 62 -4.20 3.34 -4.02
CA HIS A 62 -5.57 2.96 -4.38
C HIS A 62 -5.57 1.83 -5.40
N VAL A 63 -5.80 0.59 -4.92
CA VAL A 63 -5.86 -0.59 -5.78
C VAL A 63 -7.21 -0.64 -6.47
N LEU A 64 -7.20 -0.51 -7.81
CA LEU A 64 -8.38 -0.62 -8.65
C LEU A 64 -8.43 -1.96 -9.35
N ARG A 65 -9.64 -2.52 -9.47
CA ARG A 65 -9.88 -3.68 -10.32
C ARG A 65 -10.01 -3.20 -11.77
N CYS A 66 -9.14 -3.70 -12.64
CA CYS A 66 -9.14 -3.38 -14.07
C CYS A 66 -9.35 -4.63 -14.95
N PHE A 67 -10.19 -5.57 -14.49
CA PHE A 67 -10.50 -6.81 -15.20
C PHE A 67 -11.92 -7.30 -14.90
N ASP A 68 -12.53 -7.98 -15.89
CA ASP A 68 -13.83 -8.63 -15.76
C ASP A 68 -13.69 -10.02 -15.12
N ASN A 69 -14.64 -10.37 -14.25
CA ASN A 69 -14.73 -11.67 -13.58
C ASN A 69 -16.15 -11.84 -13.02
N ASP A 70 -16.87 -12.81 -13.59
CA ASP A 70 -18.28 -13.11 -13.31
C ASP A 70 -18.52 -13.64 -11.89
N ASN A 71 -17.49 -14.10 -11.20
CA ASN A 71 -17.59 -14.59 -9.82
C ASN A 71 -17.55 -13.46 -8.78
N ILE A 72 -17.37 -12.21 -9.21
CA ILE A 72 -17.25 -11.08 -8.29
C ILE A 72 -18.49 -10.18 -8.47
N VAL A 73 -19.36 -10.21 -7.46
CA VAL A 73 -20.58 -9.42 -7.39
C VAL A 73 -20.24 -7.93 -7.38
N HIS A 74 -20.76 -7.18 -8.35
CA HIS A 74 -20.71 -5.71 -8.31
C HIS A 74 -21.79 -5.21 -7.36
N VAL A 75 -21.39 -4.41 -6.36
CA VAL A 75 -22.27 -3.92 -5.28
C VAL A 75 -23.12 -2.72 -5.74
N GLU A 76 -22.98 -2.30 -6.99
CA GLU A 76 -23.83 -1.29 -7.64
C GLU A 76 -24.78 -1.96 -8.62
N THR A 77 -25.98 -2.32 -8.13
CA THR A 77 -27.15 -2.43 -8.98
C THR A 77 -27.65 -1.00 -9.20
N THR A 78 -27.72 -0.57 -10.46
CA THR A 78 -28.45 0.64 -10.83
C THR A 78 -29.91 0.54 -10.39
#